data_AF-A0A354WX72-F1
#
_entry.id   AF-A0A354WX72-F1
#
_cell.length_a   1.000
_cell.length_b   1.000
_cell.length_c   1.000
_cell.angle_alpha   90.00
_cell.angle_beta   90.00
_cell.angle_gamma   90.00
#
_symmetry.space_group_name_H-M   'P 1'
#
loop_
_entity.id
_entity.type
_entity.pdbx_description
1 polymer ?
#
loop_
_entity_poly.entity_id
_entity_poly.type
_entity_poly.pdbx_seq_one_letter_code
_entity_poly.pdbx_strand_id
1 'polypeptide(L)'
;MNLELFIARKIYFAKDRERKATPPAIRIAMIGISLGLAVMILSVAIVIGFKKEVRNKVIGFGSHIQITNFDNNSSYQTTPITVTDSFLVALKARKGIRHVETFATKPGILKTDTDFQGIVLKGVDRQYDWSFFRNNLQEGEIFQMDSLKRSSDVIISRYLSDLVGLKVGDSF
;
A
#
# COMPACT_ATOMS: atom_id res chain seq x y z
N MET A 1 37.88 32.54 17.03
CA MET A 1 37.08 33.56 16.32
C MET A 1 36.97 33.13 14.87
N ASN A 2 35.76 32.97 14.32
CA ASN A 2 35.57 32.63 12.89
C ASN A 2 35.63 33.91 12.06
N LEU A 3 36.83 34.23 11.55
CA LEU A 3 37.10 35.43 10.74
C LEU A 3 36.27 35.42 9.46
N GLU A 4 36.09 34.23 8.87
CA GLU A 4 35.35 33.98 7.63
C GLU A 4 33.88 34.37 7.79
N LEU A 5 33.25 33.96 8.89
CA LEU A 5 31.86 34.32 9.19
C LEU A 5 31.70 35.83 9.46
N PHE A 6 32.68 36.45 10.12
CA PHE A 6 32.69 37.89 10.38
C PHE A 6 32.76 38.70 9.08
N ILE A 7 33.66 38.32 8.16
CA ILE A 7 33.79 38.94 6.84
C ILE A 7 32.51 38.72 6.02
N ALA A 8 31.96 37.50 6.00
CA ALA A 8 30.73 37.19 5.27
C ALA A 8 29.51 38.00 5.76
N ARG A 9 29.31 38.09 7.08
CA ARG A 9 28.24 38.92 7.67
C ARG A 9 28.45 40.40 7.38
N LYS A 10 29.69 40.90 7.47
CA LYS A 10 30.00 42.29 7.13
C LYS A 10 29.64 42.61 5.68
N ILE A 11 29.96 41.75 4.72
CA ILE A 11 29.60 41.93 3.30
C ILE A 11 28.08 41.86 3.09
N TYR A 12 27.40 40.92 3.75
CA TYR A 12 25.95 40.72 3.60
C TYR A 12 25.10 41.85 4.21
N PHE A 13 25.54 42.41 5.34
CA PHE A 13 24.82 43.46 6.08
C PHE A 13 25.42 44.87 5.90
N ALA A 14 26.51 45.05 5.14
CA ALA A 14 27.08 46.37 4.87
C ALA A 14 26.09 47.23 4.08
N LYS A 15 25.73 48.37 4.67
CA LYS A 15 24.76 49.35 4.17
C LYS A 15 25.49 50.53 3.49
N ASP A 16 26.54 50.27 2.72
CA ASP A 16 27.30 51.33 2.06
C ASP A 16 26.50 51.96 0.91
N ARG A 17 26.40 53.30 0.93
CA ARG A 17 25.58 54.12 0.02
C ARG A 17 25.92 53.93 -1.47
N GLU A 18 27.10 53.42 -1.81
CA GLU A 18 27.58 53.23 -3.19
C GLU A 18 27.34 51.81 -3.74
N ARG A 19 27.16 50.80 -2.89
CA ARG A 19 26.93 49.39 -3.31
C ARG A 19 25.50 48.93 -3.02
N LYS A 20 24.52 49.63 -3.60
CA LYS A 20 23.08 49.38 -3.35
C LYS A 20 22.53 48.08 -3.96
N ALA A 21 23.23 47.44 -4.89
CA ALA A 21 22.71 46.29 -5.65
C ALA A 21 22.96 44.91 -5.00
N THR A 22 23.94 44.78 -4.11
CA THR A 22 24.38 43.49 -3.54
C THR A 22 23.33 42.83 -2.63
N PRO A 23 22.66 43.55 -1.69
CA PRO A 23 21.72 42.91 -0.77
C PRO A 23 20.43 42.36 -1.43
N PRO A 24 19.77 43.06 -2.40
CA PRO A 24 18.61 42.51 -3.12
C PRO A 24 18.95 41.28 -3.97
N ALA A 25 20.09 41.30 -4.67
CA ALA A 25 20.51 40.19 -5.52
C ALA A 25 20.74 38.91 -4.71
N ILE A 26 21.41 39.00 -3.55
CA ILE A 26 21.63 37.86 -2.67
C ILE A 26 20.30 37.32 -2.13
N ARG A 27 19.32 38.18 -1.80
CA ARG A 27 17.98 37.75 -1.37
C ARG A 27 17.26 36.97 -2.46
N ILE A 28 17.28 37.44 -3.70
CA ILE A 28 16.67 36.73 -4.83
C ILE A 28 17.37 35.37 -5.03
N ALA A 29 18.70 35.33 -4.96
CA ALA A 29 19.45 34.09 -5.06
C ALA A 29 19.10 33.09 -3.93
N MET A 30 19.01 33.55 -2.68
CA MET A 30 18.60 32.68 -1.56
C MET A 30 17.17 32.18 -1.71
N ILE A 31 16.24 33.03 -2.16
CA ILE A 31 14.85 32.60 -2.44
C ILE A 31 14.87 31.51 -3.52
N GLY A 32 15.60 31.70 -4.62
CA GLY A 32 15.72 30.72 -5.69
C GLY A 32 16.30 29.38 -5.21
N ILE A 33 17.39 29.40 -4.45
CA ILE A 33 18.00 28.19 -3.87
C ILE A 33 17.04 27.51 -2.88
N SER A 34 16.40 28.29 -2.01
CA SER A 34 15.46 27.76 -1.01
C SER A 34 14.24 27.10 -1.66
N LEU A 35 13.70 27.71 -2.73
CA LEU A 35 12.58 27.16 -3.46
C LEU A 35 12.98 25.87 -4.20
N GLY A 36 14.15 25.88 -4.85
CA GLY A 36 14.68 24.68 -5.51
C GLY A 36 14.89 23.52 -4.53
N LEU A 37 15.47 23.79 -3.36
CA LEU A 37 15.62 22.80 -2.29
C LEU A 37 14.27 22.33 -1.74
N ALA A 38 13.33 23.24 -1.51
CA ALA A 38 11.99 22.87 -1.04
C ALA A 38 11.28 21.93 -2.01
N VAL A 39 11.33 22.23 -3.31
CA VAL A 39 10.74 21.39 -4.36
C VAL A 39 11.44 20.03 -4.45
N MET A 40 12.77 19.99 -4.35
CA MET A 40 13.54 18.73 -4.34
C MET A 40 13.18 17.86 -3.13
N ILE A 41 13.13 18.44 -1.93
CA ILE A 41 12.76 17.72 -0.70
C ILE A 41 11.33 17.20 -0.80
N LEU A 42 10.39 18.03 -1.26
CA LEU A 42 8.99 17.65 -1.43
C LEU A 42 8.85 16.49 -2.41
N SER A 43 9.54 16.56 -3.55
CA SER A 43 9.52 15.52 -4.57
C SER A 43 10.00 14.18 -4.01
N VAL A 44 11.13 14.18 -3.30
CA VAL A 44 11.68 12.97 -2.66
C VAL A 44 10.71 12.41 -1.60
N ALA A 45 10.13 13.28 -0.78
CA ALA A 45 9.17 12.87 0.25
C ALA A 45 7.92 12.20 -0.36
N ILE A 46 7.38 12.77 -1.45
CA ILE A 46 6.23 12.21 -2.16
C ILE A 46 6.58 10.84 -2.75
N VAL A 47 7.71 10.71 -3.44
CA VAL A 47 8.13 9.44 -4.07
C VAL A 47 8.31 8.34 -3.01
N ILE A 48 8.99 8.65 -1.90
CA ILE A 48 9.23 7.67 -0.82
C ILE A 48 7.92 7.30 -0.14
N GLY A 49 7.06 8.29 0.16
CA GLY A 49 5.75 8.07 0.75
C GLY A 49 4.86 7.19 -0.12
N PHE A 50 4.77 7.52 -1.41
CA PHE A 50 3.99 6.76 -2.38
C PHE A 50 4.51 5.33 -2.54
N LYS A 51 5.83 5.14 -2.67
CA LYS A 51 6.45 3.81 -2.71
C LYS A 51 6.10 2.98 -1.48
N LYS A 52 6.12 3.59 -0.29
CA LYS A 52 5.75 2.93 0.96
C LYS A 52 4.28 2.51 0.95
N GLU A 53 3.39 3.41 0.57
CA GLU A 53 1.94 3.14 0.55
C GLU A 53 1.56 2.08 -0.47
N VAL A 54 2.08 2.16 -1.70
CA VAL A 54 1.85 1.13 -2.73
C VAL A 54 2.34 -0.22 -2.24
N ARG A 55 3.56 -0.29 -1.69
CA ARG A 55 4.11 -1.54 -1.15
C ARG A 55 3.23 -2.10 -0.03
N ASN A 56 2.83 -1.26 0.93
CA ASN A 56 2.03 -1.69 2.07
C ASN A 56 0.65 -2.20 1.62
N LYS A 57 0.01 -1.57 0.62
CA LYS A 57 -1.26 -2.04 0.06
C LYS A 57 -1.10 -3.36 -0.69
N VAL A 58 -0.10 -3.49 -1.56
CA VAL A 58 0.16 -4.74 -2.29
C VAL A 58 0.38 -5.91 -1.32
N ILE A 59 1.16 -5.68 -0.25
CA ILE A 59 1.39 -6.68 0.79
C ILE A 59 0.13 -6.93 1.63
N GLY A 60 -0.64 -5.90 1.95
CA GLY A 60 -1.85 -6.01 2.78
C GLY A 60 -2.98 -6.81 2.13
N PHE A 61 -3.16 -6.68 0.81
CA PHE A 61 -4.10 -7.52 0.05
C PHE A 61 -3.51 -8.89 -0.34
N GLY A 62 -2.19 -8.96 -0.49
CA GLY A 62 -1.43 -10.15 -0.85
C GLY A 62 -0.73 -10.77 0.35
N SER A 63 0.57 -11.00 0.18
CA SER A 63 1.47 -11.44 1.24
C SER A 63 2.91 -11.02 0.90
N HIS A 64 3.83 -11.11 1.86
CA HIS A 64 5.24 -10.87 1.59
C HIS A 64 5.88 -11.99 0.75
N ILE A 65 5.41 -13.23 0.96
CA ILE A 65 5.89 -14.44 0.28
C ILE A 65 4.65 -15.27 -0.05
N GLN A 66 4.55 -15.73 -1.29
CA GLN A 66 3.52 -16.66 -1.73
C GLN A 66 4.19 -18.00 -2.08
N ILE A 67 3.64 -19.08 -1.53
CA ILE A 67 4.05 -20.43 -1.85
C ILE A 67 2.95 -21.01 -2.74
N THR A 68 3.24 -21.15 -4.02
CA THR A 68 2.33 -21.71 -5.02
C THR A 68 2.98 -22.92 -5.67
N ASN A 69 2.20 -23.68 -6.43
CA ASN A 69 2.75 -24.75 -7.23
C ASN A 69 3.77 -24.17 -8.24
N PHE A 70 4.82 -24.94 -8.52
CA PHE A 70 5.79 -24.62 -9.54
C PHE A 70 5.26 -25.14 -10.87
N ASP A 71 4.49 -24.30 -11.57
CA ASP A 71 4.08 -24.55 -12.94
C ASP A 71 4.53 -23.40 -13.86
N ASN A 72 4.49 -23.65 -15.17
CA ASN A 72 4.78 -22.63 -16.18
C ASN A 72 3.54 -21.80 -16.53
N ASN A 73 2.47 -21.87 -15.72
CA ASN A 73 1.18 -21.26 -16.02
C ASN A 73 0.93 -20.07 -15.10
N SER A 74 1.17 -18.87 -15.62
CA SER A 74 0.86 -17.61 -14.93
C SER A 74 -0.65 -17.30 -14.94
N SER A 75 -1.49 -18.20 -14.42
CA SER A 75 -2.93 -18.01 -14.33
C SER A 75 -3.40 -17.79 -12.89
N TYR A 76 -4.54 -17.13 -12.75
CA TYR A 76 -5.20 -16.95 -11.44
C TYR A 76 -5.86 -18.23 -10.92
N GLN A 77 -5.76 -19.35 -11.65
CA GLN A 77 -6.22 -20.67 -11.22
C GLN A 77 -4.99 -21.59 -11.10
N THR A 78 -4.39 -21.58 -9.92
CA THR A 78 -3.22 -22.42 -9.63
C THR A 78 -3.65 -23.82 -9.23
N THR A 79 -2.82 -24.80 -9.59
CA THR A 79 -2.99 -26.17 -9.09
C THR A 79 -2.67 -26.19 -7.60
N PRO A 80 -3.50 -26.81 -6.74
CA PRO A 80 -3.27 -26.80 -5.30
C PRO A 80 -1.96 -27.51 -4.94
N ILE A 81 -1.31 -27.03 -3.88
CA ILE A 81 -0.19 -27.71 -3.23
C ILE A 81 -0.69 -28.49 -2.01
N THR A 82 -0.08 -29.62 -1.72
CA THR A 82 -0.39 -30.38 -0.49
C THR A 82 0.19 -29.65 0.71
N VAL A 83 -0.69 -29.13 1.57
CA VAL A 83 -0.31 -28.46 2.82
C VAL A 83 -0.54 -29.42 3.98
N THR A 84 0.52 -30.04 4.48
CA THR A 84 0.48 -30.92 5.65
C THR A 84 0.66 -30.12 6.94
N ASP A 85 0.10 -30.59 8.06
CA ASP A 85 0.27 -29.92 9.37
C ASP A 85 1.76 -29.75 9.75
N SER A 86 2.59 -30.75 9.45
CA SER A 86 4.03 -30.70 9.68
C SER A 86 4.71 -29.56 8.91
N PHE A 87 4.24 -29.27 7.69
CA PHE A 87 4.75 -28.17 6.87
C PHE A 87 4.40 -26.81 7.47
N LEU A 88 3.15 -26.62 7.91
CA LEU A 88 2.73 -25.39 8.57
C LEU A 88 3.46 -25.16 9.90
N VAL A 89 3.66 -26.22 10.70
CA VAL A 89 4.43 -26.15 11.95
C VAL A 89 5.88 -25.77 11.68
N ALA A 90 6.52 -26.37 10.66
CA ALA A 90 7.88 -26.05 10.29
C ALA A 90 8.04 -24.58 9.84
N LEU A 91 7.08 -24.03 9.10
CA LEU A 91 7.07 -22.62 8.72
C LEU A 91 6.87 -21.71 9.94
N LYS A 92 5.89 -21.99 10.79
CA LYS A 92 5.62 -21.20 11.99
C LYS A 92 6.80 -21.20 12.99
N ALA A 93 7.64 -22.23 12.99
CA ALA A 93 8.83 -22.32 13.84
C ALA A 93 10.01 -21.46 13.36
N ARG A 94 10.00 -20.93 12.13
CA ARG A 94 11.10 -20.11 11.59
C ARG A 94 11.06 -18.69 12.16
N LYS A 95 12.20 -18.23 12.68
CA LYS A 95 12.38 -16.83 13.08
C LYS A 95 12.17 -15.90 11.88
N GLY A 96 11.34 -14.88 12.03
CA GLY A 96 11.00 -13.90 10.99
C GLY A 96 9.66 -14.13 10.30
N ILE A 97 9.02 -15.29 10.48
CA ILE A 97 7.65 -15.53 9.99
C ILE A 97 6.67 -15.09 11.07
N ARG A 98 5.94 -13.99 10.81
CA ARG A 98 4.90 -13.50 11.73
C ARG A 98 3.64 -14.36 11.67
N HIS A 99 3.22 -14.72 10.45
CA HIS A 99 1.94 -15.35 10.21
C HIS A 99 1.98 -16.13 8.90
N VAL A 100 1.21 -17.22 8.84
CA VAL A 100 1.10 -18.12 7.68
C VAL A 100 -0.38 -18.40 7.47
N GLU A 101 -0.85 -18.16 6.26
CA GLU A 101 -2.25 -18.28 5.87
C GLU A 101 -2.32 -19.13 4.62
N THR A 102 -3.37 -19.93 4.52
CA THR A 102 -3.70 -20.60 3.26
C THR A 102 -4.68 -19.74 2.47
N PHE A 103 -4.54 -19.77 1.15
CA PHE A 103 -5.43 -19.07 0.23
C PHE A 103 -5.70 -19.93 -0.99
N ALA A 104 -6.81 -19.65 -1.66
CA ALA A 104 -7.15 -20.21 -2.96
C ALA A 104 -7.68 -19.11 -3.86
N THR A 105 -7.33 -19.13 -5.14
CA THR A 105 -7.87 -18.19 -6.13
C THR A 105 -8.62 -18.92 -7.21
N LYS A 106 -9.75 -18.36 -7.64
CA LYS A 106 -10.52 -18.89 -8.75
C LYS A 106 -11.09 -17.74 -9.60
N PRO A 107 -10.81 -17.71 -10.91
CA PRO A 107 -11.50 -16.80 -11.82
C PRO A 107 -13.01 -17.09 -11.81
N GLY A 108 -13.81 -16.05 -11.91
CA GLY A 108 -15.25 -16.15 -11.96
C GLY A 108 -15.87 -14.94 -12.64
N ILE A 109 -17.18 -15.01 -12.84
CA ILE A 109 -17.98 -13.87 -13.28
C ILE A 109 -18.91 -13.53 -12.12
N LEU A 110 -18.82 -12.31 -11.62
CA LEU A 110 -19.82 -11.73 -10.74
C LEU A 110 -20.93 -11.21 -11.63
N LYS A 111 -22.15 -11.75 -11.48
CA LYS A 111 -23.31 -11.33 -12.26
C LYS A 111 -24.32 -10.71 -11.32
N THR A 112 -24.83 -9.54 -11.67
CA THR A 112 -26.00 -8.92 -11.05
C THR A 112 -27.17 -8.97 -12.02
N ASP A 113 -28.32 -8.43 -11.63
CA ASP A 113 -29.49 -8.37 -12.51
C ASP A 113 -29.23 -7.52 -13.77
N THR A 114 -28.35 -6.52 -13.67
CA THR A 114 -28.11 -5.53 -14.73
C THR A 114 -26.74 -5.63 -15.40
N ASP A 115 -25.75 -6.23 -14.75
CA ASP A 115 -24.37 -6.22 -15.24
C ASP A 115 -23.62 -7.52 -14.89
N PHE A 116 -22.43 -7.69 -15.46
CA PHE A 116 -21.52 -8.76 -15.11
C PHE A 116 -20.06 -8.30 -15.21
N GLN A 117 -19.24 -8.76 -14.28
CA GLN A 117 -17.82 -8.41 -14.20
C GLN A 117 -16.98 -9.67 -14.00
N GLY A 118 -15.91 -9.82 -14.79
CA GLY A 118 -14.88 -10.82 -14.53
C GLY A 118 -14.14 -10.49 -13.24
N ILE A 119 -14.08 -11.44 -12.32
CA ILE A 119 -13.43 -11.31 -11.01
C ILE A 119 -12.48 -12.47 -10.74
N VAL A 120 -11.58 -12.27 -9.79
CA VAL A 120 -10.81 -13.35 -9.18
C VAL A 120 -11.26 -13.48 -7.74
N LEU A 121 -11.93 -14.58 -7.42
CA LEU A 121 -12.37 -14.87 -6.06
C LEU A 121 -11.18 -15.39 -5.26
N LYS A 122 -10.86 -14.73 -4.14
CA LYS A 122 -9.85 -15.16 -3.18
C LYS A 122 -10.53 -15.77 -1.96
N GLY A 123 -10.38 -17.08 -1.80
CA GLY A 123 -10.73 -17.79 -0.57
C GLY A 123 -9.59 -17.74 0.44
N VAL A 124 -9.93 -17.61 1.71
CA VAL A 124 -8.99 -17.59 2.84
C VAL A 124 -9.46 -18.54 3.94
N ASP A 125 -8.55 -18.99 4.78
CA ASP A 125 -8.89 -19.82 5.92
C ASP A 125 -9.33 -19.00 7.16
N ARG A 126 -9.60 -19.71 8.25
CA ARG A 126 -10.07 -19.12 9.52
C ARG A 126 -8.96 -18.43 10.30
N GLN A 127 -7.71 -18.71 9.99
CA GLN A 127 -6.55 -18.13 10.64
C GLN A 127 -6.16 -16.79 10.00
N TYR A 128 -6.84 -16.37 8.92
CA TYR A 128 -6.58 -15.14 8.19
C TYR A 128 -6.56 -13.87 9.07
N ASP A 129 -5.52 -13.06 8.89
CA ASP A 129 -5.31 -11.78 9.57
C ASP A 129 -6.17 -10.67 8.93
N TRP A 130 -7.37 -10.48 9.48
CA TRP A 130 -8.29 -9.43 9.06
C TRP A 130 -7.86 -8.01 9.46
N SER A 131 -6.74 -7.82 10.16
CA SER A 131 -6.33 -6.50 10.68
C SER A 131 -6.18 -5.44 9.59
N PHE A 132 -5.65 -5.83 8.42
CA PHE A 132 -5.53 -4.92 7.28
C PHE A 132 -6.89 -4.52 6.73
N PHE A 133 -7.81 -5.46 6.57
CA PHE A 133 -9.15 -5.19 6.05
C PHE A 133 -9.97 -4.36 7.03
N ARG A 134 -9.89 -4.60 8.35
CA ARG A 134 -10.56 -3.77 9.36
C ARG A 134 -10.21 -2.28 9.23
N ASN A 135 -8.95 -1.96 8.95
CA ASN A 135 -8.50 -0.58 8.80
C ASN A 135 -8.86 0.06 7.45
N ASN A 136 -9.26 -0.74 6.46
CA ASN A 136 -9.57 -0.28 5.10
C ASN A 136 -11.05 -0.54 4.71
N LEU A 137 -11.85 -1.11 5.61
CA LEU A 137 -13.27 -1.39 5.39
C LEU A 137 -14.05 -0.07 5.45
N GLN A 138 -14.84 0.19 4.41
CA GLN A 138 -15.67 1.39 4.36
C GLN A 138 -17.08 1.13 4.91
N GLU A 139 -17.67 -0.01 4.55
CA GLU A 139 -19.03 -0.40 4.91
C GLU A 139 -19.10 -1.93 5.10
N GLY A 140 -20.02 -2.40 5.95
CA GLY A 140 -20.23 -3.80 6.26
C GLY A 140 -19.39 -4.32 7.43
N GLU A 141 -19.28 -5.65 7.52
CA GLU A 141 -18.57 -6.34 8.60
C GLU A 141 -17.56 -7.36 8.03
N ILE A 142 -16.52 -7.64 8.80
CA ILE A 142 -15.58 -8.73 8.49
C ILE A 142 -16.22 -10.09 8.75
N PHE A 143 -15.73 -11.13 8.08
CA PHE A 143 -16.26 -12.47 8.27
C PHE A 143 -16.07 -12.97 9.71
N GLN A 144 -17.15 -13.47 10.30
CA GLN A 144 -17.12 -14.29 11.50
C GLN A 144 -17.16 -15.76 11.06
N MET A 145 -15.98 -16.35 10.84
CA MET A 145 -15.86 -17.72 10.34
C MET A 145 -16.20 -18.74 11.45
N ASP A 146 -17.49 -19.10 11.58
CA ASP A 146 -17.95 -20.18 12.45
C ASP A 146 -17.68 -21.57 11.82
N SER A 147 -17.38 -22.58 12.63
CA SER A 147 -16.85 -23.88 12.18
C SER A 147 -17.84 -24.73 11.40
N LEU A 148 -19.13 -24.39 11.50
CA LEU A 148 -20.23 -25.27 11.13
C LEU A 148 -21.03 -24.76 9.93
N LYS A 149 -20.75 -23.55 9.42
CA LYS A 149 -21.52 -22.94 8.33
C LYS A 149 -20.63 -22.50 7.18
N ARG A 150 -21.04 -22.84 5.97
CA ARG A 150 -20.47 -22.29 4.74
C ARG A 150 -20.97 -20.85 4.63
N SER A 151 -20.08 -19.88 4.87
CA SER A 151 -20.40 -18.47 4.65
C SER A 151 -20.43 -18.20 3.14
N SER A 152 -21.47 -17.49 2.71
CA SER A 152 -21.60 -16.91 1.37
C SER A 152 -21.24 -15.42 1.36
N ASP A 153 -20.69 -14.93 2.46
CA ASP A 153 -20.38 -13.51 2.61
C ASP A 153 -19.13 -13.21 1.75
N VAL A 154 -19.14 -12.04 1.11
CA VAL A 154 -18.05 -11.59 0.25
C VAL A 154 -17.68 -10.15 0.61
N ILE A 155 -16.38 -9.86 0.64
CA ILE A 155 -15.86 -8.51 0.73
C ILE A 155 -15.37 -8.14 -0.66
N ILE A 156 -15.93 -7.07 -1.21
CA ILE A 156 -15.53 -6.51 -2.50
C ILE A 156 -14.98 -5.10 -2.31
N SER A 157 -14.15 -4.65 -3.26
CA SER A 157 -13.67 -3.27 -3.24
C SER A 157 -14.82 -2.31 -3.52
N ARG A 158 -14.74 -1.09 -2.98
CA ARG A 158 -15.71 -0.03 -3.27
C ARG A 158 -15.88 0.20 -4.77
N TYR A 159 -14.76 0.20 -5.50
CA TYR A 159 -14.77 0.31 -6.96
C TYR A 159 -15.59 -0.79 -7.64
N LEU A 160 -15.45 -2.05 -7.21
CA LEU A 160 -16.21 -3.16 -7.80
C LEU A 160 -17.69 -3.07 -7.43
N SER A 161 -18.00 -2.74 -6.18
CA SER A 161 -19.37 -2.51 -5.70
C SER A 161 -20.07 -1.42 -6.52
N ASP A 162 -19.40 -0.28 -6.76
CA ASP A 162 -19.94 0.82 -7.56
C ASP A 162 -20.11 0.44 -9.03
N LEU A 163 -19.17 -0.34 -9.59
CA LEU A 163 -19.21 -0.76 -10.98
C LEU A 163 -20.40 -1.67 -11.27
N VAL A 164 -20.71 -2.62 -10.38
CA VAL A 164 -21.83 -3.56 -10.56
C VAL A 164 -23.11 -3.17 -9.81
N GLY A 165 -23.11 -2.01 -9.16
CA GLY A 165 -24.28 -1.46 -8.46
C GLY A 165 -24.69 -2.18 -7.18
N LEU A 166 -23.79 -2.92 -6.52
CA LEU A 166 -24.08 -3.68 -5.30
C LEU A 166 -23.92 -2.85 -4.03
N LYS A 167 -24.79 -3.09 -3.05
CA LYS A 167 -24.72 -2.54 -1.69
C LYS A 167 -24.60 -3.65 -0.65
N VAL A 168 -24.25 -3.27 0.58
CA VAL A 168 -24.16 -4.21 1.70
C VAL A 168 -25.53 -4.83 1.97
N GLY A 169 -25.59 -6.16 1.96
CA GLY A 169 -26.83 -6.94 2.15
C GLY A 169 -27.47 -7.45 0.85
N ASP A 170 -27.00 -7.00 -0.32
CA ASP A 170 -27.49 -7.48 -1.60
C ASP A 170 -26.96 -8.89 -1.92
N SER A 171 -27.77 -9.65 -2.66
CA SER A 171 -27.41 -10.97 -3.19
C SER A 171 -27.13 -10.90 -4.70
N PHE A 172 -26.22 -11.73 -5.18
CA PHE A 172 -25.83 -11.86 -6.58
C PHE A 172 -25.48 -13.31 -6.93
#